data_AF-A0AAV1XYX6-F1
#
_entry.id   AF-A0AAV1XYX6-F1
#
_cell.length_a   1.000
_cell.length_b   1.000
_cell.length_c   1.000
_cell.angle_alpha   90.00
_cell.angle_beta   90.00
_cell.angle_gamma   90.00
#
_symmetry.space_group_name_H-M   'P 1'
#
loop_
_entity.id
_entity.type
_entity.pdbx_description
1 polymer ?
#
loop_
_entity_poly.entity_id
_entity_poly.type
_entity_poly.pdbx_seq_one_letter_code
_entity_poly.pdbx_strand_id
1 'polypeptide(L)'
;MEPERVYDSINILLSLQMLNPTEYFEGVVVESEYIECTASTIQALVLFKKLYPEHRTIEIENSVVHAVRFLEETQMADGSWYGNWGICFIYGTMFGLGGLAAAGKTFTNSAAIRKAKLIINTQLEEGDWPQQEITGVYLKNSMVHYSMYRDTFPLWASAEYRRHVPLP
;
A
#
# COMPACT_ATOMS: atom_id res chain seq x y z
N MET A 1 -10.40 -6.89 25.02
CA MET A 1 -11.27 -7.90 24.38
C MET A 1 -10.40 -9.13 24.21
N GLU A 2 -10.86 -10.32 24.64
CA GLU A 2 -10.05 -11.55 24.63
C GLU A 2 -9.59 -11.92 23.21
N PRO A 3 -8.30 -12.24 22.98
CA PRO A 3 -7.75 -12.49 21.65
C PRO A 3 -8.43 -13.65 20.90
N GLU A 4 -8.90 -14.68 21.62
CA GLU A 4 -9.60 -15.83 21.03
C GLU A 4 -10.94 -15.42 20.39
N ARG A 5 -11.69 -14.49 21.00
CA ARG A 5 -12.96 -14.00 20.41
C ARG A 5 -12.74 -13.17 19.15
N VAL A 6 -11.62 -12.46 19.06
CA VAL A 6 -11.27 -11.68 17.87
C VAL A 6 -10.90 -12.63 16.72
N TYR A 7 -10.16 -13.70 17.01
CA TYR A 7 -9.81 -14.73 16.02
C TYR A 7 -11.05 -15.44 15.48
N ASP A 8 -11.97 -15.84 16.36
CA ASP A 8 -13.25 -16.44 15.96
C ASP A 8 -14.10 -15.46 15.12
N SER A 9 -14.13 -14.18 15.49
CA SER A 9 -14.87 -13.16 14.74
C SER A 9 -14.29 -12.94 13.34
N ILE A 10 -12.96 -12.91 13.21
CA ILE A 10 -12.26 -12.78 11.91
C ILE A 10 -12.52 -14.03 11.06
N ASN A 11 -12.46 -15.22 11.62
CA ASN A 11 -12.75 -16.47 10.89
C ASN A 11 -14.22 -16.54 10.44
N ILE A 12 -15.16 -16.08 11.26
CA ILE A 12 -16.57 -15.97 10.89
C ILE A 12 -16.73 -14.97 9.74
N LEU A 13 -16.11 -13.79 9.84
CA LEU A 13 -16.16 -12.80 8.77
C LEU A 13 -15.58 -13.35 7.47
N LEU A 14 -14.37 -13.91 7.48
CA LEU A 14 -13.75 -14.49 6.29
C LEU A 14 -14.57 -15.66 5.72
N SER A 15 -15.27 -16.43 6.57
CA SER A 15 -16.17 -17.50 6.11
C SER A 15 -17.37 -16.98 5.30
N LEU A 16 -17.80 -15.72 5.50
CA LEU A 16 -18.84 -15.10 4.69
C LEU A 16 -18.44 -14.97 3.22
N GLN A 17 -17.14 -14.95 2.90
CA GLN A 17 -16.69 -14.96 1.52
C GLN A 17 -17.14 -16.23 0.76
N MET A 18 -17.45 -17.33 1.47
CA MET A 18 -18.07 -18.52 0.86
C MET A 18 -19.51 -18.29 0.39
N LEU A 19 -20.18 -17.24 0.88
CA LEU A 19 -21.52 -16.84 0.47
C LEU A 19 -21.52 -15.93 -0.76
N ASN A 20 -20.35 -15.71 -1.37
CA ASN A 20 -20.24 -14.89 -2.57
C ASN A 20 -21.11 -15.46 -3.69
N PRO A 21 -22.21 -14.78 -4.09
CA PRO A 21 -23.08 -15.27 -5.15
C PRO A 21 -22.54 -14.94 -6.54
N THR A 22 -21.44 -14.18 -6.62
CA THR A 22 -20.83 -13.78 -7.88
C THR A 22 -19.75 -14.79 -8.28
N GLU A 23 -19.90 -15.35 -9.46
CA GLU A 23 -18.95 -16.34 -10.00
C GLU A 23 -17.67 -15.67 -10.54
N TYR A 24 -17.76 -14.36 -10.87
CA TYR A 24 -16.72 -13.64 -11.59
C TYR A 24 -15.87 -12.73 -10.70
N PHE A 25 -16.28 -12.41 -9.48
CA PHE A 25 -15.58 -11.44 -8.62
C PHE A 25 -15.14 -12.07 -7.31
N GLU A 26 -13.93 -11.75 -6.86
CA GLU A 26 -13.42 -12.19 -5.55
C GLU A 26 -13.36 -11.03 -4.55
N GLY A 27 -13.59 -11.29 -3.27
CA GLY A 27 -13.46 -10.28 -2.21
C GLY A 27 -14.61 -9.27 -2.14
N VAL A 28 -15.80 -9.64 -2.64
CA VAL A 28 -16.99 -8.75 -2.64
C VAL A 28 -17.80 -8.76 -1.36
N VAL A 29 -17.66 -9.81 -0.52
CA VAL A 29 -18.57 -10.01 0.61
C VAL A 29 -18.02 -9.35 1.87
N VAL A 30 -16.70 -9.30 2.02
CA VAL A 30 -16.02 -8.87 3.24
C VAL A 30 -14.94 -7.86 2.88
N GLU A 31 -14.99 -6.70 3.53
CA GLU A 31 -13.91 -5.71 3.44
C GLU A 31 -12.63 -6.28 4.08
N SER A 32 -11.53 -6.23 3.33
CA SER A 32 -10.23 -6.74 3.77
C SER A 32 -9.26 -5.60 4.04
N GLU A 33 -8.17 -5.90 4.72
CA GLU A 33 -7.08 -4.94 4.92
C GLU A 33 -6.20 -4.90 3.66
N TYR A 34 -5.96 -3.70 3.13
CA TYR A 34 -5.20 -3.50 1.90
C TYR A 34 -3.95 -2.67 2.13
N ILE A 35 -2.86 -3.05 1.47
CA ILE A 35 -1.56 -2.41 1.62
C ILE A 35 -1.60 -0.94 1.19
N GLU A 36 -2.39 -0.60 0.17
CA GLU A 36 -2.48 0.76 -0.38
C GLU A 36 -3.16 1.71 0.60
N CYS A 37 -4.28 1.28 1.18
CA CYS A 37 -5.03 2.03 2.18
C CYS A 37 -4.18 2.23 3.45
N THR A 38 -3.53 1.16 3.91
CA THR A 38 -2.67 1.20 5.10
C THR A 38 -1.47 2.11 4.90
N ALA A 39 -0.75 1.99 3.77
CA ALA A 39 0.39 2.83 3.47
C ALA A 39 0.02 4.32 3.32
N SER A 40 -1.10 4.62 2.66
CA SER A 40 -1.60 5.99 2.52
C SER A 40 -2.00 6.60 3.87
N THR A 41 -2.59 5.78 4.75
CA THR A 41 -2.95 6.19 6.10
C THR A 41 -1.72 6.51 6.94
N ILE A 42 -0.65 5.71 6.84
CA ILE A 42 0.63 6.01 7.50
C ILE A 42 1.16 7.38 7.06
N GLN A 43 1.20 7.63 5.75
CA GLN A 43 1.67 8.92 5.21
C GLN A 43 0.84 10.10 5.76
N ALA A 44 -0.49 9.97 5.75
CA ALA A 44 -1.40 10.99 6.25
C ALA A 44 -1.23 11.23 7.75
N LEU A 45 -1.15 10.17 8.56
CA LEU A 45 -1.01 10.25 10.01
C LEU A 45 0.34 10.84 10.44
N VAL A 46 1.43 10.44 9.78
CA VAL A 46 2.77 11.00 10.03
C VAL A 46 2.80 12.48 9.68
N LEU A 47 2.23 12.87 8.54
CA LEU A 47 2.13 14.28 8.15
C LEU A 47 1.26 15.07 9.13
N PHE A 48 0.09 14.54 9.51
CA PHE A 48 -0.82 15.18 10.45
C PHE A 48 -0.16 15.42 11.81
N LYS A 49 0.54 14.41 12.35
CA LYS A 49 1.31 14.52 13.59
C LYS A 49 2.38 15.61 13.51
N LYS A 50 3.07 15.74 12.36
CA LYS A 50 4.06 16.80 12.14
C LYS A 50 3.44 18.19 12.21
N LEU A 51 2.20 18.35 11.75
CA LEU A 51 1.47 19.61 11.78
C LEU A 51 0.80 19.90 13.14
N TYR A 52 0.39 18.86 13.86
CA TYR A 52 -0.34 18.95 15.13
C TYR A 52 0.25 18.01 16.20
N PRO A 53 1.46 18.31 16.72
CA PRO A 53 2.21 17.39 17.59
C PRO A 53 1.58 17.14 18.97
N GLU A 54 0.63 17.97 19.39
CA GLU A 54 -0.08 17.81 20.68
C GLU A 54 -1.35 16.96 20.57
N HIS A 55 -1.81 16.65 19.34
CA HIS A 55 -3.09 15.96 19.13
C HIS A 55 -2.90 14.44 19.05
N ARG A 56 -3.30 13.72 20.11
CA ARG A 56 -3.40 12.24 20.15
C ARG A 56 -2.13 11.51 19.69
N THR A 57 -0.96 12.10 19.95
CA THR A 57 0.32 11.62 19.43
C THR A 57 0.64 10.17 19.78
N ILE A 58 0.37 9.75 21.01
CA ILE A 58 0.61 8.37 21.46
C ILE A 58 -0.25 7.37 20.66
N GLU A 59 -1.52 7.70 20.42
CA GLU A 59 -2.44 6.84 19.67
C GLU A 59 -2.04 6.76 18.20
N ILE A 60 -1.62 7.88 17.61
CA ILE A 60 -1.13 7.95 16.24
C ILE A 60 0.15 7.12 16.09
N GLU A 61 1.11 7.25 17.00
CA GLU A 61 2.36 6.47 16.99
C GLU A 61 2.08 4.97 17.07
N ASN A 62 1.21 4.55 17.99
CA ASN A 62 0.82 3.15 18.12
C ASN A 62 0.12 2.62 16.86
N SER A 63 -0.75 3.43 16.25
CA SER A 63 -1.41 3.08 14.99
C SER A 63 -0.40 2.89 13.85
N VAL A 64 0.57 3.81 13.71
CA VAL A 64 1.63 3.71 12.70
C VAL A 64 2.50 2.47 12.92
N VAL A 65 2.85 2.14 14.17
CA VAL A 65 3.64 0.93 14.47
C VAL A 65 2.92 -0.34 14.02
N HIS A 66 1.62 -0.48 14.31
CA HIS A 66 0.83 -1.62 13.87
C HIS A 66 0.69 -1.68 12.33
N ALA A 67 0.45 -0.54 11.70
CA ALA A 67 0.34 -0.45 10.23
C ALA A 67 1.66 -0.82 9.54
N VAL A 68 2.80 -0.39 10.07
CA VAL A 68 4.13 -0.78 9.59
C VAL A 68 4.33 -2.29 9.70
N ARG A 69 3.94 -2.90 10.83
CA ARG A 69 4.04 -4.35 11.02
C ARG A 69 3.22 -5.10 9.97
N PHE A 70 1.99 -4.65 9.71
CA PHE A 70 1.14 -5.21 8.66
C PHE A 70 1.82 -5.13 7.28
N LEU A 71 2.42 -3.99 6.91
CA LEU A 71 3.16 -3.87 5.65
C LEU A 71 4.35 -4.84 5.60
N GLU A 72 5.10 -5.00 6.69
CA GLU A 72 6.24 -5.92 6.73
C GLU A 72 5.81 -7.41 6.67
N GLU A 73 4.67 -7.77 7.28
CA GLU A 73 4.12 -9.14 7.30
C GLU A 73 3.42 -9.54 5.99
N THR A 74 2.86 -8.59 5.26
CA THR A 74 2.19 -8.82 3.97
C THR A 74 3.12 -8.79 2.76
N GLN A 75 4.41 -8.46 2.97
CA GLN A 75 5.40 -8.47 1.90
C GLN A 75 5.64 -9.89 1.39
N MET A 76 5.66 -10.06 0.08
CA MET A 76 5.93 -11.34 -0.56
C MET A 76 7.41 -11.74 -0.42
N ALA A 77 7.70 -13.03 -0.62
CA ALA A 77 9.05 -13.57 -0.50
C ALA A 77 10.06 -12.93 -1.48
N ASP A 78 9.57 -12.49 -2.66
CA ASP A 78 10.35 -11.78 -3.67
C ASP A 78 10.57 -10.28 -3.36
N GLY A 79 9.97 -9.79 -2.27
CA GLY A 79 10.06 -8.41 -1.81
C GLY A 79 9.00 -7.47 -2.38
N SER A 80 8.10 -7.96 -3.23
CA SER A 80 6.98 -7.18 -3.76
C SER A 80 5.77 -7.16 -2.83
N TRP A 81 4.84 -6.24 -3.10
CA TRP A 81 3.48 -6.27 -2.55
C TRP A 81 2.46 -6.37 -3.67
N TYR A 82 1.43 -7.18 -3.46
CA TYR A 82 0.30 -7.29 -4.38
C TYR A 82 -0.58 -6.04 -4.30
N GLY A 83 -0.86 -5.41 -5.44
CA GLY A 83 -1.79 -4.29 -5.56
C GLY A 83 -3.20 -4.80 -5.84
N ASN A 84 -4.16 -4.43 -4.99
CA ASN A 84 -5.56 -4.84 -5.12
C ASN A 84 -6.39 -3.83 -5.92
N TRP A 85 -5.93 -2.57 -5.97
CA TRP A 85 -6.62 -1.46 -6.63
C TRP A 85 -5.92 -0.95 -7.91
N GLY A 86 -4.78 -1.55 -8.29
CA GLY A 86 -4.00 -1.20 -9.48
C GLY A 86 -3.14 -2.38 -9.97
N ILE A 87 -2.52 -2.25 -11.14
CA ILE A 87 -1.74 -3.33 -11.78
C ILE A 87 -0.26 -3.25 -11.40
N CYS A 88 0.34 -4.33 -10.94
CA CYS A 88 -0.16 -5.01 -9.74
C CYS A 88 0.93 -4.92 -8.68
N PHE A 89 2.08 -5.54 -8.95
CA PHE A 89 3.20 -5.56 -8.01
C PHE A 89 3.99 -4.25 -7.99
N ILE A 90 4.14 -3.56 -9.12
CA ILE A 90 4.78 -2.24 -9.16
C ILE A 90 3.94 -1.24 -8.37
N TYR A 91 2.62 -1.22 -8.63
CA TYR A 91 1.67 -0.39 -7.89
C TYR A 91 1.69 -0.67 -6.39
N GLY A 92 1.54 -1.94 -6.00
CA GLY A 92 1.54 -2.30 -4.59
C GLY A 92 2.88 -2.01 -3.90
N THR A 93 3.99 -2.33 -4.55
CA THR A 93 5.33 -2.08 -4.01
C THR A 93 5.62 -0.59 -3.87
N MET A 94 5.13 0.25 -4.77
CA MET A 94 5.22 1.71 -4.64
C MET A 94 4.54 2.20 -3.35
N PHE A 95 3.29 1.76 -3.08
CA PHE A 95 2.59 2.12 -1.84
C PHE A 95 3.32 1.57 -0.61
N GLY A 96 3.68 0.29 -0.60
CA GLY A 96 4.41 -0.33 0.51
C GLY A 96 5.69 0.42 0.87
N LEU A 97 6.51 0.75 -0.13
CA LEU A 97 7.72 1.56 0.05
C LEU A 97 7.42 2.97 0.58
N GLY A 98 6.42 3.65 0.04
CA GLY A 98 6.04 5.00 0.48
C GLY A 98 5.54 5.03 1.93
N GLY A 99 4.73 4.06 2.32
CA GLY A 99 4.26 3.92 3.71
C GLY A 99 5.40 3.65 4.68
N LEU A 100 6.28 2.69 4.36
CA LEU A 100 7.45 2.38 5.18
C LEU A 100 8.40 3.59 5.29
N ALA A 101 8.68 4.27 4.18
CA ALA A 101 9.53 5.46 4.16
C ALA A 101 8.95 6.59 5.02
N ALA A 102 7.64 6.85 4.93
CA ALA A 102 6.98 7.85 5.77
C ALA A 102 7.06 7.52 7.27
N ALA A 103 7.03 6.24 7.64
CA ALA A 103 7.25 5.80 9.02
C ALA A 103 8.73 5.84 9.46
N GLY A 104 9.65 6.37 8.64
CA GLY A 104 11.07 6.49 8.98
C GLY A 104 11.88 5.20 8.75
N LYS A 105 11.32 4.22 8.03
CA LYS A 105 12.08 3.06 7.59
C LYS A 105 13.01 3.47 6.44
N THR A 106 14.22 2.93 6.45
CA THR A 106 15.27 3.21 5.47
C THR A 106 15.93 1.91 5.04
N PHE A 107 16.80 2.00 4.03
CA PHE A 107 17.62 0.87 3.59
C PHE A 107 18.46 0.26 4.74
N THR A 108 18.90 1.05 5.71
CA THR A 108 19.73 0.57 6.82
C THR A 108 18.91 -0.14 7.90
N ASN A 109 17.74 0.40 8.25
CA ASN A 109 16.96 -0.10 9.39
C ASN A 109 15.81 -1.07 9.02
N SER A 110 15.51 -1.26 7.73
CA SER A 110 14.39 -2.11 7.29
C SER A 110 14.81 -3.15 6.26
N ALA A 111 14.64 -4.42 6.62
CA ALA A 111 14.82 -5.52 5.67
C ALA A 111 13.78 -5.48 4.54
N ALA A 112 12.56 -5.04 4.84
CA ALA A 112 11.48 -4.96 3.85
C ALA A 112 11.84 -3.99 2.72
N ILE A 113 12.37 -2.81 3.06
CA ILE A 113 12.88 -1.84 2.07
C ILE A 113 14.01 -2.43 1.23
N ARG A 114 14.96 -3.15 1.86
CA ARG A 114 16.08 -3.77 1.12
C ARG A 114 15.63 -4.87 0.15
N LYS A 115 14.56 -5.58 0.48
CA LYS A 115 14.00 -6.66 -0.34
C LYS A 115 13.19 -6.14 -1.51
N ALA A 116 12.56 -4.97 -1.37
CA ALA A 116 11.70 -4.34 -2.37
C ALA A 116 12.46 -3.75 -3.58
N LYS A 117 13.25 -4.59 -4.25
CA LYS A 117 14.09 -4.22 -5.41
C LYS A 117 13.31 -4.17 -6.72
N LEU A 118 12.06 -4.62 -6.74
CA LEU A 118 11.23 -4.71 -7.93
C LEU A 118 11.22 -3.40 -8.71
N ILE A 119 10.97 -2.27 -8.05
CA ILE A 119 10.86 -0.95 -8.69
C ILE A 119 12.16 -0.57 -9.42
N ILE A 120 13.31 -0.75 -8.78
CA ILE A 120 14.61 -0.40 -9.40
C ILE A 120 14.97 -1.37 -10.51
N ASN A 121 14.69 -2.66 -10.32
CA ASN A 121 15.09 -3.71 -11.26
C ASN A 121 14.20 -3.75 -12.52
N THR A 122 13.04 -3.11 -12.51
CA THR A 122 12.06 -3.16 -13.62
C THR A 122 11.95 -1.86 -14.40
N GLN A 123 12.66 -0.80 -14.01
CA GLN A 123 12.61 0.47 -14.74
C GLN A 123 13.20 0.31 -16.16
N LEU A 124 12.50 0.86 -17.15
CA LEU A 124 12.96 0.92 -18.54
C LEU A 124 14.03 2.00 -18.71
N GLU A 125 14.84 1.90 -19.77
CA GLU A 125 15.91 2.87 -20.06
C GLU A 125 15.36 4.30 -20.24
N GLU A 126 14.13 4.41 -20.75
CA GLU A 126 13.41 5.67 -20.95
C GLU A 126 12.87 6.28 -19.64
N GLY A 127 12.98 5.58 -18.52
CA GLY A 127 12.58 6.03 -17.18
C GLY A 127 11.17 5.65 -16.75
N ASP A 128 10.37 5.04 -17.64
CA ASP A 128 9.05 4.49 -17.34
C ASP A 128 9.13 3.05 -16.78
N TRP A 129 8.01 2.50 -16.33
CA TRP A 129 7.89 1.11 -15.91
C TRP A 129 7.07 0.29 -16.90
N PRO A 130 7.47 -0.96 -17.19
CA PRO A 130 6.75 -1.80 -18.13
C PRO A 130 5.34 -2.08 -17.61
N GLN A 131 4.38 -2.05 -18.52
CA GLN A 131 3.03 -2.53 -18.25
C GLN A 131 3.11 -4.01 -17.84
N GLN A 132 2.72 -4.31 -16.61
CA GLN A 132 2.68 -5.70 -16.14
C GLN A 132 1.48 -6.44 -16.77
N GLU A 133 1.61 -7.76 -16.90
CA GLU A 133 0.47 -8.60 -17.29
C GLU A 133 -0.69 -8.38 -16.32
N ILE A 134 -1.90 -8.45 -16.87
CA ILE A 134 -3.13 -8.18 -16.12
C ILE A 134 -3.41 -9.39 -15.22
N THR A 135 -2.76 -9.45 -14.06
CA THR A 135 -3.04 -10.42 -13.00
C THR A 135 -4.00 -9.81 -11.99
N GLY A 136 -5.16 -9.39 -12.50
CA GLY A 136 -6.28 -8.90 -11.71
C GLY A 136 -6.17 -7.47 -11.20
N VAL A 137 -7.27 -6.73 -11.40
CA VAL A 137 -7.56 -5.42 -10.81
C VAL A 137 -9.02 -5.48 -10.38
N TYR A 138 -9.41 -4.70 -9.35
CA TYR A 138 -10.76 -4.62 -8.73
C TYR A 138 -11.52 -5.96 -8.68
N LEU A 139 -11.57 -6.58 -7.50
CA LEU A 139 -12.17 -7.91 -7.31
C LEU A 139 -11.46 -9.01 -8.11
N LYS A 140 -10.16 -8.80 -8.36
CA LYS A 140 -9.24 -9.64 -9.13
C LYS A 140 -9.56 -9.88 -10.60
N ASN A 141 -10.76 -9.58 -11.09
CA ASN A 141 -11.18 -9.93 -12.44
C ASN A 141 -11.81 -8.75 -13.23
N SER A 142 -11.84 -7.54 -12.66
CA SER A 142 -12.54 -6.38 -13.24
C SER A 142 -11.63 -5.17 -13.45
N MET A 143 -11.51 -4.71 -14.69
CA MET A 143 -10.73 -3.50 -14.96
C MET A 143 -11.57 -2.24 -14.72
N VAL A 144 -11.00 -1.30 -13.97
CA VAL A 144 -11.48 0.08 -13.90
C VAL A 144 -10.42 0.97 -14.53
N HIS A 145 -10.78 1.67 -15.60
CA HIS A 145 -9.88 2.61 -16.26
C HIS A 145 -9.87 3.95 -15.53
N TYR A 146 -8.79 4.25 -14.81
CA TYR A 146 -8.58 5.54 -14.17
C TYR A 146 -7.94 6.54 -15.16
N SER A 147 -8.76 7.15 -16.01
CA SER A 147 -8.32 8.09 -17.04
C SER A 147 -7.51 9.29 -16.51
N MET A 148 -7.66 9.64 -15.23
CA MET A 148 -6.92 10.75 -14.61
C MET A 148 -5.50 10.37 -14.16
N TYR A 149 -5.16 9.08 -14.04
CA TYR A 149 -3.86 8.65 -13.50
C TYR A 149 -2.68 9.11 -14.36
N ARG A 150 -2.86 9.17 -15.68
CA ARG A 150 -1.86 9.71 -16.63
C ARG A 150 -1.48 11.17 -16.40
N ASP A 151 -2.34 11.94 -15.72
CA ASP A 151 -2.10 13.36 -15.47
C ASP A 151 -1.75 13.59 -13.99
N THR A 152 -2.43 12.89 -13.07
CA THR A 152 -2.25 13.04 -11.62
C THR A 152 -0.89 12.55 -11.12
N PHE A 153 -0.44 11.36 -11.53
CA PHE A 153 0.83 10.80 -11.01
C PHE A 153 2.06 11.59 -11.47
N PRO A 154 2.19 11.97 -12.76
CA PRO A 154 3.29 12.84 -13.18
C PRO A 154 3.28 14.21 -12.49
N LEU A 155 2.09 14.78 -12.26
CA LEU A 155 1.96 16.03 -11.52
C LEU A 155 2.41 15.88 -10.07
N TRP A 156 1.99 14.81 -9.38
CA TRP A 156 2.39 14.54 -8.01
C TRP A 156 3.90 14.30 -7.89
N ALA A 157 4.48 13.50 -8.80
CA ALA A 157 5.92 13.27 -8.85
C ALA A 157 6.70 14.58 -9.09
N SER A 158 6.21 15.44 -9.99
CA SER A 158 6.80 16.76 -10.25
C SER A 158 6.70 17.68 -9.03
N ALA A 159 5.56 17.66 -8.33
CA ALA A 159 5.36 18.43 -7.11
C ALA A 159 6.30 17.96 -5.99
N GLU A 160 6.48 16.66 -5.80
CA GLU A 160 7.42 16.12 -4.81
C GLU A 160 8.88 16.41 -5.18
N TYR A 161 9.26 16.29 -6.45
CA TYR A 161 10.59 16.69 -6.93
C TYR A 161 10.88 18.16 -6.58
N ARG A 162 9.90 19.04 -6.81
CA ARG A 162 10.01 20.48 -6.51
C ARG A 162 10.21 20.80 -5.03
N ARG A 163 9.79 19.93 -4.11
CA ARG A 163 10.02 20.12 -2.67
C ARG A 163 11.47 19.84 -2.28
N HIS A 164 12.20 19.08 -3.08
CA HIS A 164 13.56 18.64 -2.79
C HIS A 164 14.63 19.34 -3.65
N VAL A 165 14.24 19.99 -4.75
CA VAL A 165 15.16 20.72 -5.65
C VAL A 165 14.76 22.20 -5.73
N PRO A 166 15.56 23.13 -5.14
CA PRO A 166 15.36 24.57 -5.32
C PRO A 166 15.54 24.97 -6.78
N LEU A 167 14.78 25.95 -7.26
CA LEU A 167 15.10 26.55 -8.56
C LEU A 167 16.42 27.32 -8.50
N PRO A 168 17.13 27.43 -9.63
CA PRO A 168 18.16 28.44 -9.80
C PRO A 168 17.62 29.86 -9.60
#